data_AF-A0A5C4MGR6-F1
#
_entry.id   AF-A0A5C4MGR6-F1
#
_cell.length_a   1.000
_cell.length_b   1.000
_cell.length_c   1.000
_cell.angle_alpha   90.00
_cell.angle_beta   90.00
_cell.angle_gamma   90.00
#
_symmetry.space_group_name_H-M   'P 1'
#
loop_
_entity.id
_entity.type
_entity.pdbx_description
1 polymer ?
#
loop_
_entity_poly.entity_id
_entity_poly.type
_entity_poly.pdbx_seq_one_letter_code
_entity_poly.pdbx_strand_id
1 'polypeptide(L)' 'MHHQRSEIDRRSVRVKLTDKGRKLRDIVAKLFATHAEGLTTRAILDADAMDEITRALKRMERYWTDQIRYIY' A
#
# COMPACT_ATOMS: atom_id res chain seq x y z
N MET A 1 6.99 15.66 -4.35
CA MET A 1 6.88 14.73 -5.48
C MET A 1 7.75 15.26 -6.60
N HIS A 2 8.75 14.50 -7.06
CA HIS A 2 9.46 14.85 -8.29
C HIS A 2 8.65 14.28 -9.45
N HIS A 3 8.13 15.14 -10.31
CA HIS A 3 7.46 14.76 -11.55
C HIS A 3 8.37 15.15 -12.72
N GLN A 4 8.65 14.23 -13.63
CA GLN A 4 9.41 14.52 -14.85
C GLN A 4 8.73 13.80 -16.02
N ARG A 5 8.48 14.51 -17.12
CA ARG A 5 8.00 13.89 -18.36
C ARG A 5 9.12 13.04 -18.96
N SER A 6 8.78 11.86 -19.45
CA SER A 6 9.75 11.03 -20.18
C SER A 6 10.07 11.69 -21.52
N GLU A 7 11.36 11.75 -21.88
CA GLU A 7 11.82 12.29 -23.15
C GLU A 7 11.53 11.34 -24.33
N ILE A 8 11.47 10.03 -24.05
CA ILE A 8 11.27 8.97 -25.04
C ILE A 8 9.78 8.76 -25.35
N ASP A 9 8.92 8.89 -24.33
CA ASP A 9 7.48 8.75 -24.50
C ASP A 9 6.77 9.89 -23.76
N ARG A 10 6.19 10.81 -24.54
CA ARG A 10 5.49 12.00 -24.04
C ARG A 10 4.22 11.65 -23.25
N ARG A 11 3.71 10.42 -23.34
CA ARG A 11 2.56 9.91 -22.58
C ARG A 11 2.95 9.42 -21.19
N SER A 12 4.25 9.17 -20.95
CA SER A 12 4.76 8.62 -19.71
C SER A 12 5.32 9.72 -18.79
N VAL A 13 5.01 9.63 -17.50
CA VAL A 13 5.54 10.52 -16.44
C VAL A 13 6.26 9.67 -15.41
N ARG A 14 7.52 10.02 -15.14
CA ARG A 14 8.29 9.44 -14.05
C ARG A 14 8.00 10.21 -12.76
N VAL A 15 7.59 9.49 -11.73
CA VAL A 15 7.37 10.03 -10.39
C VAL A 15 8.38 9.42 -9.41
N LYS A 16 8.97 10.25 -8.56
CA LYS A 16 9.87 9.80 -7.48
C LYS A 16 9.55 10.57 -6.20
N LEU A 17 9.72 9.90 -5.06
CA LEU A 17 9.69 10.57 -3.76
C LEU A 17 10.78 11.66 -3.71
N THR A 18 10.42 12.82 -3.19
CA THR A 18 11.41 13.82 -2.73
C THR A 18 12.06 13.33 -1.45
N ASP A 19 13.09 14.02 -0.97
CA ASP A 19 13.70 13.67 0.32
C ASP A 19 12.71 13.81 1.48
N LYS A 20 11.83 14.83 1.43
CA LYS A 20 10.68 14.94 2.36
C LYS A 20 9.77 13.72 2.27
N GLY A 21 9.48 13.25 1.05
CA GLY A 21 8.66 12.06 0.82
C GLY A 21 9.32 10.77 1.34
N ARG A 22 10.65 10.64 1.19
CA ARG A 22 11.42 9.52 1.76
C ARG A 22 11.35 9.54 3.29
N LYS A 23 11.59 10.70 3.92
CA LYS A 23 11.48 10.85 5.39
C LYS A 23 10.10 10.47 5.91
N LEU A 24 9.02 10.90 5.25
CA LEU A 24 7.66 10.53 5.62
C LEU A 24 7.42 9.02 5.47
N ARG A 25 7.84 8.43 4.35
CA ARG A 25 7.78 6.97 4.14
C ARG A 25 8.45 6.22 5.29
N ASP A 26 9.63 6.67 5.72
CA ASP A 26 10.39 6.00 6.78
C ASP A 26 9.68 6.09 8.14
N ILE A 27 9.06 7.24 8.46
CA ILE A 27 8.23 7.40 9.67
C ILE A 27 7.03 6.45 9.63
N VAL A 28 6.32 6.40 8.50
CA VAL A 28 5.15 5.54 8.32
C VAL A 28 5.54 4.06 8.39
N ALA A 29 6.65 3.67 7.76
CA ALA A 29 7.17 2.31 7.82
C ALA A 29 7.51 1.90 9.26
N LYS A 30 8.16 2.79 10.03
CA LYS A 30 8.46 2.56 11.44
C LYS A 30 7.19 2.40 12.27
N LEU A 31 6.18 3.25 12.05
CA LEU A 31 4.88 3.16 12.73
C LEU A 31 4.23 1.79 12.51
N PHE A 32 4.18 1.33 11.25
CA PHE A 32 3.60 0.02 10.94
C PHE A 32 4.39 -1.14 11.54
N ALA A 33 5.72 -1.07 11.56
CA ALA A 33 6.54 -2.09 12.19
C ALA A 33 6.26 -2.18 13.70
N THR A 34 6.17 -1.05 14.39
CA THR A 34 5.82 -1.02 15.83
C THR A 34 4.40 -1.54 16.09
N HIS A 35 3.43 -1.24 15.21
CA HIS A 35 2.08 -1.80 15.35
C HIS A 35 2.06 -3.32 15.12
N ALA A 36 2.77 -3.82 14.10
CA ALA A 36 2.86 -5.25 13.82
C ALA A 36 3.47 -6.01 15.01
N GLU A 37 4.57 -5.48 15.57
CA GLU A 37 5.18 -6.03 16.78
C GLU A 37 4.18 -6.04 17.94
N GLY A 38 3.50 -4.92 18.21
CA GLY A 38 2.52 -4.83 19.29
C GLY A 38 1.32 -5.79 19.14
N LEU A 39 0.88 -6.06 17.91
CA LEU A 39 -0.19 -7.03 17.63
C LEU A 39 0.28 -8.47 17.92
N THR A 40 1.49 -8.82 17.51
CA THR A 40 2.08 -10.14 17.76
C THR A 40 2.38 -10.35 19.24
N THR A 41 3.02 -9.40 19.93
CA THR A 41 3.38 -9.53 21.35
C THR A 41 2.15 -9.68 22.25
N ARG A 42 1.02 -9.07 21.87
CA ARG A 42 -0.24 -9.18 22.62
C ARG A 42 -1.12 -10.36 22.17
N ALA A 43 -0.63 -11.19 21.24
CA ALA A 43 -1.37 -12.31 20.64
C ALA A 43 -2.75 -11.91 20.11
N ILE A 44 -2.90 -10.68 19.63
CA ILE A 44 -4.17 -10.17 19.10
C ILE A 44 -4.44 -10.79 17.72
N LEU A 45 -3.38 -10.96 16.93
CA LEU A 45 -3.40 -11.56 15.61
C LEU A 45 -2.12 -12.38 15.43
N ASP A 46 -2.27 -13.64 15.05
CA ASP A 46 -1.16 -14.51 14.64
C ASP A 46 -0.97 -14.46 13.11
N ALA A 47 0.05 -15.16 12.61
CA ALA A 47 0.39 -15.15 11.20
C ALA A 47 -0.72 -15.75 10.32
N ASP A 48 -1.40 -16.79 10.81
CA ASP A 48 -2.47 -17.47 10.08
C ASP A 48 -3.71 -16.57 9.95
N ALA A 49 -4.12 -15.91 11.04
CA ALA A 49 -5.20 -14.93 11.02
C ALA A 49 -4.89 -13.76 10.09
N MET A 50 -3.64 -13.29 10.05
CA MET A 50 -3.21 -12.24 9.12
C MET A 50 -3.33 -12.69 7.65
N ASP A 51 -3.00 -13.94 7.35
CA ASP A 51 -3.13 -14.52 6.01
C ASP A 51 -4.60 -14.66 5.60
N GLU A 52 -5.48 -15.10 6.51
CA GLU A 52 -6.91 -15.17 6.28
C GLU A 52 -7.53 -13.80 5.99
N ILE A 53 -7.20 -12.79 6.82
CA ILE A 53 -7.64 -11.40 6.62
C ILE A 53 -7.15 -10.88 5.26
N THR A 54 -5.87 -11.10 4.94
CA THR A 54 -5.30 -10.67 3.65
C THR A 54 -6.04 -11.29 2.48
N ARG A 55 -6.38 -12.59 2.56
CA ARG A 55 -7.17 -13.27 1.52
C ARG A 55 -8.60 -12.70 1.44
N ALA A 56 -9.24 -12.41 2.56
CA ALA A 56 -10.58 -11.82 2.59
C ALA A 56 -10.60 -10.43 1.95
N LEU A 57 -9.65 -9.55 2.31
CA LEU A 57 -9.53 -8.21 1.76
C LEU A 57 -9.28 -8.23 0.24
N LYS A 58 -8.43 -9.14 -0.26
CA LYS A 58 -8.21 -9.31 -1.72
C LYS A 58 -9.47 -9.74 -2.46
N ARG A 59 -10.32 -10.57 -1.85
CA ARG A 59 -11.61 -10.95 -2.44
C ARG A 59 -12.57 -9.75 -2.50
N MET A 60 -12.62 -8.95 -1.43
CA MET A 60 -13.42 -7.73 -1.38
C MET A 60 -12.98 -6.70 -2.41
N GLU A 61 -11.67 -6.47 -2.53
CA GLU A 61 -11.07 -5.59 -3.54
C GLU A 61 -11.45 -6.04 -4.96
N ARG A 62 -11.34 -7.35 -5.26
CA ARG A 62 -11.73 -7.90 -6.57
C ARG A 62 -13.20 -7.64 -6.85
N TYR A 63 -14.08 -7.98 -5.90
CA TYR A 63 -15.51 -7.77 -6.04
C TYR A 63 -15.84 -6.31 -6.35
N TRP A 64 -15.32 -5.36 -5.56
CA TRP A 64 -15.58 -3.94 -5.80
C TRP A 64 -14.98 -3.43 -7.11
N THR A 65 -13.77 -3.89 -7.48
CA THR A 65 -13.15 -3.51 -8.77
C THR A 65 -13.98 -3.97 -9.96
N ASP A 66 -14.58 -5.15 -9.87
CA ASP A 66 -15.46 -5.68 -10.92
C ASP A 66 -16.78 -4.90 -11.00
N GLN A 67 -17.29 -4.38 -9.88
CA GLN A 67 -18.47 -3.47 -9.87
C GLN A 67 -18.14 -2.07 -10.39
N ILE A 68 -16.94 -1.53 -10.14
CA ILE A 68 -16.53 -0.22 -10.63
C ILE A 68 -16.33 -0.20 -12.15
N ARG A 69 -15.99 -1.33 -12.76
CA ARG A 69 -15.92 -1.44 -14.24
C ARG A 69 -17.29 -1.40 -14.92
N TYR A 70 -18.38 -1.65 -14.20
CA TYR A 70 -19.74 -1.60 -14.74
C TYR A 70 -20.38 -0.20 -14.71
N ILE A 71 -19.71 0.78 -14.11
CA ILE A 71 -20.18 2.17 -14.02
C ILE A 71 -19.58 3.08 -15.11
N TYR A 72 -18.90 2.51 -16.11
CA TYR A 72 -18.37 3.20 -17.30
C TYR A 72 -18.78 2.49 -18.59
#